data_AF-A0A842WMU1-F1
#
_entry.id   AF-A0A842WMU1-F1
#
_cell.length_a   1.000
_cell.length_b   1.000
_cell.length_c   1.000
_cell.angle_alpha   90.00
_cell.angle_beta   90.00
_cell.angle_gamma   90.00
#
_symmetry.space_group_name_H-M   'P 1'
#
loop_
_entity.id
_entity.type
_entity.pdbx_description
1 polymer ?
#
loop_
_entity_poly.entity_id
_entity_poly.type
_entity_poly.pdbx_seq_one_letter_code
_entity_poly.pdbx_strand_id
1 'polypeptide(L)'
;MSKVATFFGLKEANEDILQLAGRLAILLPIVSATIQLSTTFFMIFVAEALGDGSYIEGLAYVGVLVVIQMGIQTLLDYPTGALGDYIGQRYVISGAFLSFALAFYLVSFVTTTTPFLYLVLIYVLMGFGNSQMSGSFNAWFDNNYRVAMPGDTDRK
;
A
#
# COMPACT_ATOMS: atom_id res chain seq x y z
N MET A 1 -10.66 29.49 9.18
CA MET A 1 -10.53 28.18 8.52
C MET A 1 -9.41 27.39 9.18
N SER A 2 -9.64 26.12 9.51
CA SER A 2 -8.58 25.23 10.02
C SER A 2 -7.48 25.04 8.96
N LYS A 3 -6.20 25.01 9.34
CA LYS A 3 -5.08 24.73 8.42
C LYS A 3 -5.26 23.38 7.68
N VAL A 4 -5.91 22.42 8.35
CA VAL A 4 -6.27 21.11 7.78
C VAL A 4 -7.32 21.28 6.68
N ALA A 5 -8.33 22.13 6.88
CA ALA A 5 -9.35 22.39 5.86
C ALA A 5 -8.75 22.99 4.59
N THR A 6 -7.82 23.95 4.73
CA THR A 6 -7.11 24.55 3.59
C THR A 6 -6.24 23.52 2.86
N PHE A 7 -5.52 22.66 3.59
CA PHE A 7 -4.68 21.62 2.98
C PHE A 7 -5.49 20.60 2.18
N PHE A 8 -6.65 20.18 2.68
CA PHE A 8 -7.54 19.23 2.00
C PHE A 8 -8.52 19.88 1.01
N GLY A 9 -8.49 21.22 0.85
CA GLY A 9 -9.36 21.96 -0.06
C GLY A 9 -10.84 21.98 0.34
N LEU A 10 -11.14 21.91 1.64
CA LEU A 10 -12.51 21.78 2.15
C LEU A 10 -13.16 23.16 2.31
N LYS A 11 -14.19 23.47 1.52
CA LYS A 11 -14.85 24.79 1.54
C LYS A 11 -15.86 24.99 2.66
N GLU A 12 -16.50 23.91 3.15
CA GLU A 12 -17.54 23.97 4.20
C GLU A 12 -17.37 22.88 5.28
N ALA A 13 -16.14 22.56 5.68
CA ALA A 13 -15.88 21.44 6.59
C ALA A 13 -16.60 21.55 7.95
N ASN A 14 -17.48 20.59 8.24
CA ASN A 14 -18.01 20.37 9.59
C ASN A 14 -16.96 19.72 10.51
N GLU A 15 -17.26 19.62 11.81
CA GLU A 15 -16.31 19.11 12.80
C GLU A 15 -15.92 17.64 12.54
N ASP A 16 -16.87 16.80 12.10
CA ASP A 16 -16.62 15.39 11.80
C ASP A 16 -15.58 15.20 10.69
N ILE A 17 -15.70 15.99 9.61
CA ILE A 17 -14.73 15.97 8.51
C ILE A 17 -13.38 16.52 8.94
N LEU A 18 -13.35 17.57 9.77
CA LEU A 18 -12.10 18.12 10.29
C LEU A 18 -11.36 17.09 11.15
N GLN A 19 -12.08 16.32 11.97
CA GLN A 19 -11.49 15.24 12.75
C GLN A 19 -10.99 14.10 11.85
N LEU A 20 -11.76 13.70 10.84
CA LEU A 20 -11.37 12.68 9.87
C LEU A 20 -10.11 13.07 9.09
N ALA A 21 -10.10 14.28 8.52
CA ALA A 21 -8.98 14.81 7.77
C ALA A 21 -7.74 14.98 8.66
N GLY A 22 -7.92 15.41 9.92
CA GLY A 22 -6.83 15.50 10.90
C GLY A 22 -6.20 14.14 11.21
N ARG A 23 -7.03 13.09 11.38
CA ARG A 23 -6.53 11.72 11.60
C ARG A 23 -5.77 11.19 10.39
N LEU A 24 -6.29 11.40 9.17
CA LEU A 24 -5.60 10.97 7.94
C LEU A 24 -4.31 11.74 7.66
N ALA A 25 -4.26 13.04 7.99
CA ALA A 25 -3.06 13.85 7.87
C ALA A 25 -1.88 13.30 8.70
N ILE A 26 -2.18 12.56 9.77
CA ILE A 26 -1.17 11.89 10.61
C ILE A 26 -0.94 10.46 10.12
N LEU A 27 -2.02 9.72 9.83
CA LEU A 27 -1.96 8.31 9.47
C LEU A 27 -1.22 8.08 8.15
N LEU A 28 -1.54 8.83 7.09
CA LEU A 28 -0.98 8.60 5.75
C LEU A 28 0.54 8.82 5.70
N PRO A 29 1.12 9.88 6.30
CA PRO A 29 2.56 10.02 6.37
C PRO A 29 3.24 8.89 7.15
N ILE A 30 2.64 8.42 8.25
CA ILE A 30 3.19 7.30 9.03
C ILE A 30 3.21 6.03 8.18
N VAL A 31 2.08 5.69 7.56
CA VAL A 31 1.97 4.53 6.67
C VAL A 31 2.99 4.63 5.52
N SER A 32 3.06 5.79 4.88
CA SER A 32 4.02 6.02 3.79
C SER A 32 5.47 5.88 4.26
N ALA A 33 5.82 6.43 5.42
CA ALA A 33 7.17 6.33 5.98
C ALA A 33 7.53 4.88 6.32
N THR A 34 6.60 4.14 6.96
CA THR A 34 6.79 2.72 7.26
C THR A 34 7.01 1.91 5.99
N ILE A 35 6.14 2.07 4.98
CA ILE A 35 6.26 1.32 3.72
C ILE A 35 7.56 1.67 3.00
N GLN A 36 7.90 2.96 2.89
CA GLN A 36 9.10 3.40 2.19
C GLN A 36 10.37 2.86 2.85
N LEU A 37 10.47 2.97 4.17
CA LEU A 37 11.61 2.44 4.93
C LEU A 37 11.69 0.91 4.79
N SER A 38 10.60 0.20 5.05
CA SER A 38 10.56 -1.26 4.98
C SER A 38 10.94 -1.79 3.59
N THR A 39 10.39 -1.19 2.53
CA THR A 39 10.63 -1.64 1.14
C THR A 39 12.07 -1.38 0.70
N THR A 40 12.66 -0.26 1.13
CA THR A 40 14.05 0.08 0.79
C THR A 40 15.02 -0.93 1.38
N PHE A 41 14.94 -1.20 2.69
CA PHE A 41 15.82 -2.18 3.34
C PHE A 41 15.54 -3.61 2.89
N PHE A 42 14.27 -3.93 2.60
CA PHE A 42 13.88 -5.22 2.02
C PHE A 42 14.57 -5.49 0.67
N MET A 43 14.53 -4.52 -0.26
CA MET A 43 15.14 -4.72 -1.57
C MET A 43 16.65 -4.90 -1.47
N ILE A 44 17.32 -4.15 -0.59
CA ILE A 44 18.76 -4.30 -0.34
C ILE A 44 19.07 -5.71 0.19
N PHE A 45 18.35 -6.14 1.22
CA PHE A 45 18.55 -7.46 1.82
C PHE A 45 18.32 -8.60 0.82
N VAL A 46 17.25 -8.55 0.02
CA VAL A 46 16.96 -9.59 -0.98
C VAL A 46 18.00 -9.60 -2.10
N ALA A 47 18.48 -8.42 -2.53
CA ALA A 47 19.55 -8.34 -3.52
C ALA A 47 20.85 -8.98 -2.99
N GLU A 48 21.27 -8.65 -1.77
CA GLU A 48 22.46 -9.27 -1.18
C GLU A 48 22.33 -10.78 -1.02
N ALA A 49 21.16 -11.25 -0.58
CA ALA A 49 20.88 -12.69 -0.42
C ALA A 49 20.93 -13.44 -1.76
N LEU A 50 20.36 -12.86 -2.83
CA LEU A 50 20.33 -13.49 -4.16
C LEU A 50 21.67 -13.43 -4.91
N GLY A 51 22.45 -12.39 -4.67
CA GLY A 51 23.75 -12.19 -5.31
C GLY A 51 24.91 -12.93 -4.64
N ASP A 52 24.64 -13.82 -3.68
CA ASP A 52 25.67 -14.48 -2.85
C ASP A 52 26.65 -13.47 -2.23
N GLY A 53 26.12 -12.33 -1.77
CA GLY A 53 26.90 -11.19 -1.24
C GLY A 53 27.26 -10.12 -2.28
N SER A 54 27.07 -10.37 -3.58
CA SER A 54 27.21 -9.37 -4.65
C SER A 54 25.89 -8.63 -4.90
N TYR A 55 25.74 -7.45 -4.29
CA TYR A 55 24.53 -6.62 -4.42
C TYR A 55 24.14 -6.33 -5.89
N ILE A 56 25.12 -6.07 -6.76
CA ILE A 56 24.88 -5.73 -8.17
C ILE A 56 24.29 -6.90 -8.95
N GLU A 57 24.79 -8.12 -8.72
CA GLU A 57 24.24 -9.32 -9.37
C GLU A 57 22.83 -9.62 -8.84
N GLY A 58 22.63 -9.47 -7.53
CA GLY A 58 21.34 -9.58 -6.88
C GLY A 58 20.27 -8.65 -7.44
N LEU A 59 20.64 -7.40 -7.78
CA LEU A 59 19.71 -6.42 -8.34
C LEU A 59 19.06 -6.87 -9.65
N ALA A 60 19.76 -7.63 -10.50
CA ALA A 60 19.18 -8.15 -11.73
C ALA A 60 18.02 -9.12 -11.45
N TYR A 61 18.21 -10.02 -10.48
CA TYR A 61 17.17 -10.95 -10.04
C TYR A 61 16.01 -10.23 -9.32
N VAL A 62 16.32 -9.23 -8.49
CA VAL A 62 15.29 -8.37 -7.89
C VAL A 62 14.47 -7.67 -8.97
N GLY A 63 15.10 -7.22 -10.06
CA GLY A 63 14.39 -6.65 -11.21
C GLY A 63 13.33 -7.59 -11.78
N VAL A 64 13.66 -8.89 -11.94
CA VAL A 64 12.69 -9.91 -12.38
C VAL A 64 11.54 -10.06 -11.39
N LEU A 65 11.85 -10.10 -10.09
CA LEU A 65 10.85 -10.21 -9.03
C LEU A 65 9.91 -8.99 -8.98
N VAL A 66 10.44 -7.78 -9.18
CA VAL A 66 9.65 -6.54 -9.27
C VAL A 66 8.72 -6.59 -10.48
N VAL A 67 9.17 -7.08 -11.64
CA VAL A 67 8.31 -7.25 -12.81
C VAL A 67 7.15 -8.20 -12.51
N ILE A 68 7.40 -9.31 -11.81
CA ILE A 68 6.35 -10.24 -11.37
C ILE A 68 5.37 -9.54 -10.42
N GLN A 69 5.88 -8.83 -9.41
CA GLN A 69 5.06 -8.06 -8.47
C GLN A 69 4.17 -7.06 -9.19
N MET A 70 4.72 -6.28 -10.13
CA MET A 70 3.95 -5.31 -10.92
C MET A 70 2.91 -6.01 -11.79
N GLY A 71 3.26 -7.15 -12.39
CA GLY A 71 2.32 -7.97 -13.14
C GLY A 71 1.12 -8.41 -12.29
N ILE A 72 1.37 -8.96 -11.10
CA ILE A 72 0.31 -9.32 -10.15
C ILE A 72 -0.52 -8.10 -9.75
N GLN A 73 0.16 -6.99 -9.41
CA GLN A 73 -0.52 -5.77 -9.00
C GLN A 73 -1.47 -5.28 -10.09
N THR A 74 -0.99 -5.11 -11.32
CA THR A 74 -1.80 -4.64 -12.45
C THR A 74 -2.97 -5.58 -12.74
N LEU A 75 -2.77 -6.89 -12.68
CA LEU A 75 -3.84 -7.88 -12.89
C LEU A 75 -4.94 -7.78 -11.83
N LEU A 76 -4.58 -7.41 -10.59
CA LEU A 76 -5.48 -7.44 -9.45
C LEU A 76 -6.02 -6.05 -9.06
N ASP A 77 -5.43 -4.94 -9.52
CA ASP A 77 -5.83 -3.57 -9.19
C ASP A 77 -7.33 -3.35 -9.38
N TYR A 78 -7.86 -3.71 -10.55
CA TYR A 78 -9.28 -3.53 -10.85
C TYR A 78 -10.18 -4.48 -10.03
N PRO A 79 -9.92 -5.81 -9.98
CA PRO A 79 -10.66 -6.70 -9.09
C PRO A 79 -10.67 -6.28 -7.62
N THR A 80 -9.53 -5.84 -7.07
CA THR A 80 -9.44 -5.44 -5.67
C THR A 80 -10.11 -4.10 -5.39
N GLY A 81 -10.13 -3.19 -6.37
CA GLY A 81 -10.94 -1.97 -6.32
C GLY A 81 -12.43 -2.29 -6.24
N ALA A 82 -12.94 -3.13 -7.15
CA ALA A 82 -14.34 -3.56 -7.17
C ALA A 82 -14.73 -4.31 -5.88
N LEU A 83 -13.82 -5.14 -5.35
CA LEU A 83 -14.02 -5.78 -4.04
C LEU A 83 -14.16 -4.74 -2.92
N GLY A 84 -13.35 -3.68 -2.95
CA GLY A 84 -13.41 -2.57 -2.00
C GLY A 84 -14.75 -1.85 -2.02
N ASP A 85 -15.34 -1.68 -3.19
CA ASP A 85 -16.67 -1.08 -3.33
C ASP A 85 -17.78 -2.00 -2.82
N TYR A 86 -17.59 -3.32 -2.88
CA TYR A 86 -18.58 -4.31 -2.43
C TYR A 86 -18.55 -4.55 -0.91
N ILE A 87 -17.38 -4.80 -0.33
CA ILE A 87 -17.27 -5.15 1.11
C ILE A 87 -16.87 -3.96 1.98
N GLY A 88 -16.39 -2.88 1.38
CA GLY A 88 -15.86 -1.70 2.06
C GLY A 88 -14.34 -1.63 2.04
N GLN A 89 -13.81 -0.45 1.72
CA GLN A 89 -12.40 -0.18 1.50
C GLN A 89 -11.55 -0.45 2.75
N ARG A 90 -12.11 -0.31 3.95
CA ARG A 90 -11.41 -0.60 5.21
C ARG A 90 -10.92 -2.06 5.28
N TYR A 91 -11.70 -3.02 4.78
CA TYR A 91 -11.34 -4.43 4.82
C TYR A 91 -10.29 -4.77 3.77
N VAL A 92 -10.36 -4.13 2.60
CA VAL A 92 -9.35 -4.26 1.55
C VAL A 92 -8.02 -3.65 2.00
N ILE A 93 -8.03 -2.49 2.66
CA ILE A 93 -6.84 -1.90 3.27
C ILE A 93 -6.24 -2.83 4.35
N SER A 94 -7.08 -3.41 5.22
CA SER A 94 -6.61 -4.39 6.20
C SER A 94 -6.02 -5.64 5.54
N GLY A 95 -6.64 -6.13 4.47
CA GLY A 95 -6.14 -7.25 3.66
C GLY A 95 -4.78 -6.95 3.04
N ALA A 96 -4.57 -5.72 2.55
CA ALA A 96 -3.28 -5.25 2.06
C ALA A 96 -2.19 -5.36 3.14
N PHE A 97 -2.45 -4.81 4.33
CA PHE A 97 -1.51 -4.86 5.45
C PHE A 97 -1.22 -6.28 5.94
N LEU A 98 -2.22 -7.16 5.95
CA LEU A 98 -2.00 -8.58 6.27
C LEU A 98 -1.13 -9.27 5.22
N SER A 99 -1.32 -8.96 3.93
CA SER A 99 -0.48 -9.49 2.85
C SER A 99 0.97 -9.02 3.00
N PHE A 100 1.19 -7.74 3.29
CA PHE A 100 2.53 -7.20 3.55
C PHE A 100 3.15 -7.82 4.81
N ALA A 101 2.40 -7.93 5.89
CA ALA A 101 2.89 -8.54 7.13
C ALA A 101 3.32 -9.99 6.91
N LEU A 102 2.53 -10.76 6.14
CA LEU A 102 2.89 -12.12 5.76
C LEU A 102 4.14 -12.14 4.87
N ALA A 103 4.24 -11.28 3.87
CA ALA A 103 5.42 -11.16 3.02
C ALA A 103 6.67 -10.86 3.86
N PHE A 104 6.65 -9.85 4.73
CA PHE A 104 7.77 -9.51 5.61
C PHE A 104 8.10 -10.61 6.62
N TYR A 105 7.11 -11.34 7.10
CA TYR A 105 7.34 -12.52 7.92
C TYR A 105 8.09 -13.60 7.15
N LEU A 106 7.69 -13.89 5.91
CA LEU A 106 8.40 -14.87 5.06
C LEU A 106 9.83 -14.41 4.72
N VAL A 107 10.04 -13.11 4.52
CA VAL A 107 11.38 -12.53 4.33
C VAL A 107 12.32 -12.85 5.49
N SER A 108 11.82 -12.95 6.72
CA SER A 108 12.66 -13.27 7.88
C SER A 108 13.33 -14.66 7.83
N PHE A 109 12.89 -15.53 6.92
CA PHE A 109 13.48 -16.85 6.69
C PHE A 109 14.40 -16.91 5.47
N VAL A 110 14.54 -15.80 4.72
CA VAL A 110 15.38 -15.75 3.53
C VAL A 110 16.86 -15.78 3.92
N THR A 111 17.60 -16.62 3.22
CA THR A 111 19.04 -16.84 3.32
C THR A 111 19.64 -16.87 1.91
N THR A 112 20.97 -16.92 1.80
CA THR A 112 21.67 -17.03 0.51
C THR A 112 21.36 -18.33 -0.26
N THR A 113 20.87 -19.36 0.42
CA THR A 113 20.49 -20.64 -0.20
C THR A 113 18.99 -20.75 -0.48
N THR A 114 18.23 -19.68 -0.27
CA THR A 114 16.79 -19.68 -0.47
C THR A 114 16.44 -19.88 -1.95
N PRO A 115 15.55 -20.84 -2.29
CA PRO A 115 15.14 -21.04 -3.67
C PRO A 115 14.46 -19.80 -4.26
N PHE A 116 14.79 -19.47 -5.51
CA PHE A 116 14.22 -18.30 -6.19
C PHE A 116 12.67 -18.30 -6.18
N LEU A 117 12.04 -19.47 -6.29
CA LEU A 117 10.57 -19.60 -6.25
C LEU A 117 9.96 -19.14 -4.92
N TYR A 118 10.68 -19.25 -3.81
CA TYR A 118 10.23 -18.73 -2.52
C TYR A 118 10.14 -17.19 -2.55
N LEU A 119 11.12 -16.54 -3.17
CA LEU A 119 11.11 -15.08 -3.35
C LEU A 119 10.02 -14.64 -4.33
N VAL A 120 9.74 -15.44 -5.38
CA VAL A 120 8.59 -15.20 -6.27
C VAL A 120 7.30 -15.17 -5.46
N LEU A 121 7.08 -16.13 -4.55
CA LEU A 121 5.89 -16.13 -3.67
C LEU A 121 5.80 -14.85 -2.83
N ILE A 122 6.92 -14.40 -2.23
CA ILE A 122 6.97 -13.16 -1.45
C ILE A 122 6.57 -11.97 -2.32
N TYR A 123 7.14 -11.82 -3.52
CA TYR A 123 6.83 -10.70 -4.42
C TYR A 123 5.40 -10.77 -4.99
N VAL A 124 4.83 -11.96 -5.16
CA VAL A 124 3.41 -12.14 -5.49
C VAL A 124 2.53 -11.61 -4.34
N LEU A 125 2.84 -11.94 -3.08
CA LEU A 125 2.13 -11.41 -1.91
C LEU A 125 2.26 -9.89 -1.79
N MET A 126 3.44 -9.35 -2.08
CA MET A 126 3.63 -7.89 -2.13
C MET A 126 2.80 -7.26 -3.25
N GLY A 127 2.76 -7.87 -4.44
CA GLY A 127 1.95 -7.39 -5.57
C GLY A 127 0.46 -7.38 -5.24
N PHE A 128 -0.03 -8.44 -4.59
CA PHE A 128 -1.40 -8.53 -4.10
C PHE A 128 -1.71 -7.52 -2.99
N GLY A 129 -0.75 -7.25 -2.09
CA GLY A 129 -0.90 -6.20 -1.08
C GLY A 129 -0.99 -4.81 -1.72
N ASN A 130 -0.11 -4.53 -2.68
CA ASN A 130 -0.08 -3.25 -3.41
C ASN A 130 -1.37 -3.02 -4.20
N SER A 131 -1.94 -4.06 -4.81
CA SER A 131 -3.17 -3.89 -5.59
C SER A 131 -4.37 -3.47 -4.73
N GLN A 132 -4.43 -3.99 -3.51
CA GLN A 132 -5.45 -3.63 -2.53
C GLN A 132 -5.24 -2.22 -1.94
N MET A 133 -3.98 -1.79 -1.80
CA MET A 133 -3.66 -0.47 -1.28
C MET A 133 -3.84 0.64 -2.33
N SER A 134 -3.73 0.30 -3.61
CA SER A 134 -3.85 1.24 -4.74
C SER A 134 -5.19 1.97 -4.70
N GLY A 135 -5.15 3.29 -4.46
CA GLY A 135 -6.33 4.16 -4.44
C GLY A 135 -7.33 3.94 -3.30
N SER A 136 -7.19 2.91 -2.47
CA SER A 136 -8.20 2.52 -1.48
C SER A 136 -8.33 3.51 -0.32
N PHE A 137 -7.24 4.16 0.12
CA PHE A 137 -7.31 5.23 1.13
C PHE A 137 -8.06 6.47 0.62
N ASN A 138 -7.88 6.82 -0.67
CA ASN A 138 -8.57 7.95 -1.29
C ASN A 138 -10.06 7.63 -1.44
N ALA A 139 -10.38 6.46 -2.01
CA ALA A 139 -11.77 6.00 -2.14
C ALA A 139 -12.47 5.91 -0.77
N TRP A 140 -11.76 5.43 0.26
CA TRP A 140 -12.28 5.42 1.63
C TRP A 140 -12.57 6.83 2.13
N PHE A 141 -11.63 7.77 1.97
CA PHE A 141 -11.83 9.16 2.40
C PHE A 141 -13.00 9.81 1.66
N ASP A 142 -13.06 9.67 0.34
CA ASP A 142 -14.11 10.26 -0.50
C ASP A 142 -15.50 9.71 -0.14
N ASN A 143 -15.61 8.41 0.11
CA ASN A 143 -16.86 7.79 0.55
C ASN A 143 -17.32 8.32 1.92
N ASN A 144 -16.42 8.45 2.89
CA ASN A 144 -16.76 9.02 4.19
C ASN A 144 -17.05 10.52 4.08
N TYR A 145 -16.36 11.22 3.17
CA TYR A 145 -16.57 12.63 2.91
C TYR A 145 -17.99 12.89 2.41
N ARG A 146 -18.44 12.15 1.38
CA ARG A 146 -19.81 12.26 0.83
C ARG A 146 -20.90 12.02 1.87
N VAL A 147 -20.69 11.07 2.79
CA VAL A 147 -21.65 10.77 3.86
C VAL A 147 -21.73 11.91 4.88
N ALA A 148 -20.59 12.49 5.24
CA ALA A 148 -20.54 13.56 6.24
C ALA A 148 -20.82 14.96 5.67
N MET A 149 -20.77 15.15 4.35
CA MET A 149 -21.02 16.42 3.65
C MET A 149 -22.04 16.26 2.50
N PRO A 150 -23.28 15.83 2.76
CA PRO A 150 -24.27 15.58 1.69
C PRO A 150 -24.70 16.84 0.92
N GLY A 151 -24.43 18.03 1.45
CA GLY A 151 -24.72 19.32 0.80
C GLY A 151 -23.63 19.83 -0.15
N ASP A 152 -22.42 19.26 -0.11
CA ASP A 152 -21.34 19.64 -1.02
C ASP A 152 -21.53 18.91 -2.36
N THR A 153 -21.98 19.64 -3.38
CA THR A 153 -22.24 19.10 -4.73
C THR A 153 -21.06 19.26 -5.69
N ASP A 154 -20.03 20.03 -5.29
CA ASP A 154 -18.86 20.32 -6.12
C ASP A 154 -17.86 19.15 -6.10
N ARG A 155 -17.76 18.44 -4.98
CA ARG A 155 -16.88 17.26 -4.83
C ARG A 155 -17.65 15.97 -5.15
N LYS A 156 -17.61 15.57 -6.42
CA LYS A 156 -18.08 14.25 -6.86
C LYS A 156 -17.05 13.19 -6.52
#